data_AF-A0A495ICZ2-F1
#
_entry.id   AF-A0A495ICZ2-F1
#
_cell.length_a   1.000
_cell.length_b   1.000
_cell.length_c   1.000
_cell.angle_alpha   90.00
_cell.angle_beta   90.00
_cell.angle_gamma   90.00
#
_symmetry.space_group_name_H-M   'P 1'
#
loop_
_entity.id
_entity.type
_entity.pdbx_description
1 polymer ?
#
loop_
_entity_poly.entity_id
_entity_poly.type
_entity_poly.pdbx_seq_one_letter_code
_entity_poly.pdbx_strand_id
1 'polypeptide(L)'
;MPGKILVVDSDMVTRRAAMYALLPAGYEMKIAEGPFEAFGIAQKEQPDVIVLGASVLDDQGLALIGRLITAGATADTPVLAVADSIDGMDAADRAGARTVLPSPVDPQRFLDTIADLIAHPGPIEQAPEAVLADPDRLAAVEALKPGPDGEPSLDRFTALASKMLNAPVSIITLIDMKSQTFASQHGRDPDGTKPTAVPLTHSFCQFAVTSRQPLRIDETRTHPLVQNSPAIDEDDIEAYLGVPLIVGGQHAVGALCVTEHEPRQWTDEEEEMLSDLAEILTTELDTAVKRGRHASV
;
A
#
# COMPACT_ATOMS: atom_id res chain seq x y z
N MET A 1 -17.16 16.77 16.06
CA MET A 1 -16.25 17.86 16.48
C MET A 1 -15.57 18.37 15.23
N PRO A 2 -15.39 19.68 15.00
CA PRO A 2 -14.76 20.08 13.76
C PRO A 2 -13.27 19.73 13.79
N GLY A 3 -12.84 18.93 12.83
CA GLY A 3 -11.46 18.46 12.67
C GLY A 3 -10.62 19.39 11.79
N LYS A 4 -9.37 18.98 11.57
CA LYS A 4 -8.42 19.58 10.64
C LYS A 4 -8.45 18.82 9.32
N ILE A 5 -8.63 19.54 8.22
CA ILE A 5 -8.72 18.98 6.87
C ILE A 5 -7.54 19.47 6.06
N LEU A 6 -6.82 18.58 5.40
CA LEU A 6 -5.85 18.94 4.37
C LEU A 6 -6.52 18.81 2.99
N VAL A 7 -6.59 19.90 2.23
CA VAL A 7 -7.09 19.88 0.85
C VAL A 7 -5.91 20.00 -0.11
N VAL A 8 -5.76 19.00 -0.97
CA VAL A 8 -4.72 18.87 -1.99
C VAL A 8 -5.36 19.05 -3.36
N ASP A 9 -5.18 20.21 -3.97
CA ASP A 9 -5.77 20.49 -5.29
C ASP A 9 -5.01 21.65 -5.95
N SER A 10 -4.59 21.51 -7.21
CA SER A 10 -3.91 22.57 -7.95
C SER A 10 -4.87 23.65 -8.47
N ASP A 11 -6.17 23.34 -8.58
CA ASP A 11 -7.20 24.28 -9.03
C ASP A 11 -7.69 25.18 -7.89
N MET A 12 -7.40 26.48 -8.04
CA MET A 12 -7.82 27.53 -7.10
C MET A 12 -9.35 27.59 -6.94
N VAL A 13 -10.13 27.32 -8.00
CA VAL A 13 -11.59 27.38 -7.93
C VAL A 13 -12.11 26.29 -7.00
N THR A 14 -11.63 25.07 -7.16
CA THR A 14 -11.99 23.93 -6.32
C THR A 14 -11.52 24.12 -4.88
N ARG A 15 -10.29 24.60 -4.64
CA ARG A 15 -9.81 24.96 -3.29
C ARG A 15 -10.71 26.00 -2.62
N ARG A 16 -11.13 27.02 -3.36
CA ARG A 16 -11.99 28.09 -2.86
C ARG A 16 -13.40 27.57 -2.55
N ALA A 17 -13.94 26.66 -3.35
CA ALA A 17 -15.21 26.00 -3.06
C ALA A 17 -15.14 25.18 -1.76
N ALA A 18 -14.08 24.37 -1.59
CA ALA A 18 -13.83 23.63 -0.36
C ALA A 18 -13.73 24.56 0.86
N MET A 19 -13.01 25.68 0.74
CA MET A 19 -12.91 26.69 1.80
C MET A 19 -14.27 27.26 2.20
N TYR A 20 -15.15 27.56 1.24
CA TYR A 20 -16.50 28.06 1.53
C TYR A 20 -17.41 27.01 2.17
N ALA A 21 -17.17 25.72 1.94
CA ALA A 21 -17.91 24.66 2.61
C ALA A 21 -17.37 24.41 4.04
N LEU A 22 -16.05 24.28 4.18
CA LEU A 22 -15.40 23.79 5.40
C LEU A 22 -15.33 24.84 6.51
N LEU A 23 -14.90 26.07 6.20
CA LEU A 23 -14.68 27.09 7.24
C LEU A 23 -15.98 27.49 7.98
N PRO A 24 -17.12 27.73 7.30
CA PRO A 24 -18.38 28.02 8.00
C PRO A 24 -18.91 26.84 8.81
N ALA A 25 -18.58 25.61 8.42
CA ALA A 25 -18.88 24.40 9.18
C ALA A 25 -17.96 24.19 10.40
N GLY A 26 -16.94 25.05 10.57
CA GLY A 26 -16.06 25.11 11.73
C GLY A 26 -14.76 24.33 11.60
N TYR A 27 -14.49 23.68 10.46
CA TYR A 27 -13.27 22.92 10.23
C TYR A 27 -12.04 23.81 10.09
N GLU A 28 -10.89 23.36 10.59
CA GLU A 28 -9.60 23.95 10.23
C GLU A 28 -9.17 23.42 8.86
N MET A 29 -8.71 24.29 7.96
CA MET A 29 -8.29 23.90 6.61
C MET A 29 -6.80 24.20 6.40
N LYS A 30 -6.05 23.20 5.97
CA LYS A 30 -4.71 23.32 5.36
C LYS A 30 -4.82 23.08 3.86
N ILE A 31 -3.90 23.65 3.10
CA ILE A 31 -3.89 23.57 1.64
C ILE A 31 -2.53 23.07 1.16
N ALA A 32 -2.57 22.20 0.17
CA ALA A 32 -1.48 21.87 -0.72
C ALA A 32 -1.96 22.04 -2.18
N GLU A 33 -1.13 22.58 -3.05
CA GLU A 33 -1.37 22.73 -4.48
C GLU A 33 -0.88 21.52 -5.28
N GLY A 34 -0.09 20.64 -4.67
CA GLY A 34 0.38 19.43 -5.35
C GLY A 34 0.87 18.31 -4.43
N PRO A 35 1.12 17.12 -5.00
CA PRO A 35 1.39 15.92 -4.22
C PRO A 35 2.67 15.97 -3.37
N PHE A 36 3.70 16.66 -3.86
CA PHE A 36 5.01 16.71 -3.21
C PHE A 36 4.96 17.40 -1.84
N GLU A 37 4.33 18.57 -1.74
CA GLU A 37 4.21 19.30 -0.48
C GLU A 37 3.13 18.70 0.43
N ALA A 38 2.09 18.09 -0.16
CA ALA A 38 0.98 17.49 0.58
C ALA A 38 1.45 16.44 1.59
N PHE A 39 2.39 15.58 1.22
CA PHE A 39 2.91 14.55 2.12
C PHE A 39 3.62 15.14 3.35
N GLY A 40 4.42 16.19 3.17
CA GLY A 40 5.11 16.87 4.27
C GLY A 40 4.13 17.61 5.19
N ILE A 41 3.09 18.23 4.62
CA ILE A 41 2.03 18.89 5.38
C ILE A 41 1.21 17.86 6.15
N ALA A 42 0.84 16.74 5.55
CA ALA A 42 0.07 15.68 6.19
C ALA A 42 0.79 15.13 7.43
N GLN A 43 2.08 14.81 7.31
CA GLN A 43 2.88 14.34 8.45
C GLN A 43 3.01 15.39 9.56
N LYS A 44 3.22 16.66 9.21
CA LYS A 44 3.42 17.73 10.18
C LYS A 44 2.13 18.13 10.89
N GLU A 45 1.05 18.26 10.12
CA GLU A 45 -0.21 18.81 10.61
C GLU A 45 -1.15 17.74 11.16
N GLN A 46 -0.95 16.46 10.81
CA GLN A 46 -1.79 15.33 11.21
C GLN A 46 -3.27 15.67 11.06
N PRO A 47 -3.74 15.91 9.82
CA PRO A 47 -5.15 16.21 9.59
C PRO A 47 -6.02 14.99 9.94
N ASP A 48 -7.28 15.24 10.27
CA ASP A 48 -8.29 14.21 10.50
C ASP A 48 -8.82 13.63 9.18
N VAL A 49 -8.75 14.39 8.08
CA VAL A 49 -9.07 13.93 6.71
C VAL A 49 -8.18 14.61 5.69
N ILE A 50 -7.77 13.88 4.66
CA ILE A 50 -7.08 14.42 3.49
C ILE A 50 -8.02 14.34 2.28
N VAL A 51 -8.18 15.45 1.57
CA VAL A 51 -9.00 15.55 0.35
C VAL A 51 -8.10 15.76 -0.85
N LEU A 52 -8.10 14.84 -1.82
CA LEU A 52 -7.41 14.98 -3.09
C LEU A 52 -8.40 15.39 -4.18
N GLY A 53 -8.18 16.53 -4.80
CA GLY A 53 -8.98 17.04 -5.90
C GLY A 53 -8.65 16.41 -7.26
N ALA A 54 -9.58 16.51 -8.21
CA ALA A 54 -9.45 15.88 -9.52
C ALA A 54 -8.22 16.38 -10.30
N SER A 55 -7.83 17.65 -10.10
CA SER A 55 -6.68 18.26 -10.79
C SER A 55 -5.33 17.65 -10.42
N VAL A 56 -5.26 16.90 -9.32
CA VAL A 56 -4.04 16.24 -8.84
C VAL A 56 -4.15 14.71 -8.87
N LEU A 57 -5.21 14.13 -9.44
CA LEU A 57 -5.36 12.67 -9.61
C LEU A 57 -4.64 12.13 -10.85
N ASP A 58 -3.42 12.61 -11.09
CA ASP A 58 -2.49 12.00 -12.03
C ASP A 58 -1.67 10.88 -11.33
N ASP A 59 -0.69 10.31 -12.04
CA ASP A 59 0.17 9.25 -11.49
C ASP A 59 0.85 9.66 -10.18
N GLN A 60 1.18 10.94 -10.00
CA GLN A 60 1.81 11.41 -8.76
C GLN A 60 0.81 11.54 -7.61
N GLY A 61 -0.42 11.97 -7.88
CA GLY A 61 -1.48 11.95 -6.88
C GLY A 61 -1.87 10.55 -6.44
N LEU A 62 -1.99 9.62 -7.37
CA LEU A 62 -2.27 8.21 -7.05
C LEU A 62 -1.14 7.61 -6.20
N ALA A 63 0.12 7.90 -6.55
CA ALA A 63 1.26 7.50 -5.74
C ALA A 63 1.24 8.15 -4.33
N LEU A 64 0.78 9.40 -4.20
CA LEU A 64 0.61 10.05 -2.90
C LEU A 64 -0.40 9.31 -2.03
N ILE A 65 -1.54 8.86 -2.57
CA ILE A 65 -2.54 8.10 -1.80
C ILE A 65 -1.88 6.87 -1.18
N GLY A 66 -1.15 6.09 -1.98
CA GLY A 66 -0.41 4.92 -1.50
C GLY A 66 0.57 5.26 -0.39
N ARG A 67 1.36 6.33 -0.56
CA ARG A 67 2.35 6.80 0.43
C ARG A 67 1.70 7.26 1.74
N LEU A 68 0.56 7.95 1.67
CA LEU A 68 -0.17 8.41 2.85
C LEU A 68 -0.67 7.24 3.69
N ILE A 69 -1.14 6.18 3.03
CA ILE A 69 -1.67 4.99 3.69
C ILE A 69 -0.55 4.14 4.30
N THR A 70 0.60 4.02 3.65
CA THR A 70 1.71 3.20 4.17
C THR A 70 2.55 3.90 5.22
N ALA A 71 2.53 5.23 5.28
CA ALA A 71 3.29 5.98 6.28
C ALA A 71 2.59 5.95 7.63
N GLY A 72 3.24 5.38 8.66
CA GLY A 72 2.66 5.24 10.00
C GLY A 72 2.10 6.54 10.61
N ALA A 73 2.67 7.71 10.27
CA ALA A 73 2.18 9.02 10.74
C ALA A 73 0.83 9.46 10.14
N THR A 74 0.41 8.87 9.01
CA THR A 74 -0.81 9.23 8.26
C THR A 74 -1.67 8.02 7.90
N ALA A 75 -1.27 6.80 8.28
CA ALA A 75 -1.95 5.55 7.91
C ALA A 75 -3.40 5.47 8.40
N ASP A 76 -3.71 6.13 9.52
CA ASP A 76 -5.07 6.24 10.07
C ASP A 76 -5.87 7.41 9.49
N THR A 77 -5.23 8.28 8.71
CA THR A 77 -5.89 9.46 8.15
C THR A 77 -6.63 9.08 6.87
N PRO A 78 -7.97 9.10 6.86
CA PRO A 78 -8.73 8.74 5.67
C PRO A 78 -8.48 9.71 4.51
N VAL A 79 -8.29 9.14 3.32
CA VAL A 79 -8.18 9.89 2.07
C VAL A 79 -9.51 9.88 1.34
N LEU A 80 -10.08 11.07 1.13
CA LEU A 80 -11.22 11.32 0.23
C LEU A 80 -10.67 11.80 -1.12
N ALA A 81 -10.91 11.05 -2.19
CA ALA A 81 -10.60 11.49 -3.54
C ALA A 81 -11.83 12.12 -4.21
N VAL A 82 -11.60 13.12 -5.06
CA VAL A 82 -12.61 13.71 -5.94
C VAL A 82 -12.13 13.53 -7.37
N ALA A 83 -12.91 12.84 -8.20
CA ALA A 83 -12.52 12.51 -9.57
C ALA A 83 -13.56 12.99 -10.59
N ASP A 84 -13.11 13.36 -11.79
CA ASP A 84 -13.93 13.89 -12.88
C ASP A 84 -14.31 12.84 -13.96
N SER A 85 -13.82 11.62 -13.80
CA SER A 85 -13.99 10.51 -14.73
C SER A 85 -14.13 9.18 -13.99
N ILE A 86 -14.79 8.20 -14.62
CA ILE A 86 -14.93 6.84 -14.05
C ILE A 86 -13.56 6.19 -13.88
N ASP A 87 -12.68 6.35 -14.86
CA ASP A 87 -11.31 5.80 -14.79
C ASP A 87 -10.52 6.40 -13.62
N GLY A 88 -10.64 7.72 -13.39
CA GLY A 88 -10.03 8.38 -12.24
C GLY A 88 -10.64 7.94 -10.91
N MET A 89 -11.94 7.66 -10.88
CA MET A 89 -12.61 7.11 -9.69
C MET A 89 -12.06 5.73 -9.34
N ASP A 90 -12.02 4.83 -10.32
CA ASP A 90 -11.53 3.47 -10.12
C ASP A 90 -10.02 3.49 -9.79
N ALA A 91 -9.25 4.41 -10.38
CA ALA A 91 -7.83 4.55 -10.07
C ALA A 91 -7.58 5.02 -8.63
N ALA A 92 -8.35 6.01 -8.15
CA ALA A 92 -8.22 6.50 -6.78
C ALA A 92 -8.66 5.46 -5.73
N ASP A 93 -9.75 4.74 -6.01
CA ASP A 93 -10.19 3.60 -5.18
C ASP A 93 -9.10 2.53 -5.12
N ARG A 94 -8.52 2.17 -6.28
CA ARG A 94 -7.40 1.24 -6.35
C ARG A 94 -6.12 1.73 -5.67
N ALA A 95 -5.91 3.04 -5.59
CA ALA A 95 -4.77 3.59 -4.86
C ALA A 95 -4.96 3.53 -3.34
N GLY A 96 -6.17 3.19 -2.87
CA GLY A 96 -6.52 3.04 -1.46
C GLY A 96 -7.30 4.21 -0.88
N ALA A 97 -7.84 5.10 -1.70
CA ALA A 97 -8.74 6.14 -1.20
C ALA A 97 -9.89 5.50 -0.41
N ARG A 98 -10.17 6.04 0.78
CA ARG A 98 -11.24 5.53 1.66
C ARG A 98 -12.61 5.70 1.02
N THR A 99 -12.79 6.78 0.27
CA THR A 99 -13.98 7.03 -0.51
C THR A 99 -13.66 7.94 -1.68
N VAL A 100 -14.46 7.85 -2.74
CA VAL A 100 -14.30 8.67 -3.94
C VAL A 100 -15.62 9.35 -4.31
N LEU A 101 -15.57 10.67 -4.52
CA LEU A 101 -16.72 11.47 -4.94
C LEU A 101 -16.56 11.93 -6.40
N PRO A 102 -17.64 11.91 -7.20
CA PRO A 102 -17.60 12.46 -8.55
C PRO A 102 -17.60 14.00 -8.50
N SER A 103 -16.82 14.61 -9.38
CA SER A 103 -16.85 16.04 -9.66
C SER A 103 -17.94 16.37 -10.70
N PRO A 104 -18.70 17.47 -10.54
CA PRO A 104 -18.66 18.43 -9.43
C PRO A 104 -19.31 17.87 -8.16
N VAL A 105 -18.73 18.20 -7.00
CA VAL A 105 -19.21 17.72 -5.70
C VAL A 105 -20.26 18.67 -5.12
N ASP A 106 -21.39 18.11 -4.68
CA ASP A 106 -22.39 18.85 -3.90
C ASP A 106 -21.85 19.23 -2.50
N PRO A 107 -21.98 20.50 -2.04
CA PRO A 107 -21.41 20.93 -0.77
C PRO A 107 -21.92 20.17 0.46
N GLN A 108 -23.21 19.78 0.48
CA GLN A 108 -23.76 19.05 1.62
C GLN A 108 -23.23 17.63 1.62
N ARG A 109 -23.22 16.95 0.47
CA ARG A 109 -22.61 15.64 0.33
C ARG A 109 -21.13 15.63 0.74
N PHE A 110 -20.38 16.68 0.38
CA PHE A 110 -18.98 16.83 0.77
C PHE A 110 -18.83 16.90 2.29
N LEU A 111 -19.62 17.76 2.95
CA LEU A 111 -19.58 17.92 4.41
C LEU A 111 -20.02 16.65 5.15
N ASP A 112 -21.06 15.99 4.68
CA ASP A 112 -21.56 14.74 5.27
C ASP A 112 -20.50 13.64 5.18
N THR A 113 -19.82 13.53 4.03
CA THR A 113 -18.73 12.57 3.82
C THR A 113 -17.54 12.86 4.75
N ILE A 114 -17.12 14.13 4.87
CA ILE A 114 -16.05 14.50 5.80
C ILE A 114 -16.42 14.17 7.25
N ALA A 115 -17.65 14.48 7.65
CA ALA A 115 -18.13 14.20 9.00
C ALA A 115 -18.14 12.69 9.31
N ASP A 116 -18.55 11.86 8.34
CA ASP A 116 -18.54 10.41 8.47
C ASP A 116 -17.11 9.85 8.61
N LEU A 117 -16.18 10.33 7.77
CA LEU A 117 -14.77 9.94 7.83
C LEU A 117 -14.11 10.28 9.17
N ILE A 118 -14.45 11.43 9.76
CA ILE A 118 -13.96 11.83 11.10
C ILE A 118 -14.62 11.02 12.21
N ALA A 119 -15.87 10.62 12.04
CA ALA A 119 -16.59 9.81 13.04
C ALA A 119 -16.13 8.34 13.04
N HIS A 120 -15.67 7.86 11.89
CA HIS A 120 -15.16 6.51 11.69
C HIS A 120 -13.70 6.53 11.19
N PRO A 121 -12.76 7.14 11.96
CA PRO A 121 -11.36 7.07 11.65
C PRO A 121 -10.93 5.63 11.94
N GLY A 122 -10.43 4.94 10.94
CA GLY A 122 -10.01 3.56 11.10
C GLY A 122 -8.99 3.21 10.04
N PRO A 123 -7.95 2.46 10.42
CA PRO A 123 -6.99 1.97 9.45
C PRO A 123 -7.70 1.11 8.42
N ILE A 124 -7.10 1.05 7.24
CA ILE A 124 -7.46 0.03 6.27
C ILE A 124 -7.04 -1.32 6.88
N GLU A 125 -7.99 -2.07 7.48
CA GLU A 125 -7.71 -3.35 8.15
C GLU A 125 -7.26 -4.45 7.16
N GLN A 126 -7.69 -4.33 5.91
CA GLN A 126 -7.28 -5.18 4.79
C GLN A 126 -7.25 -4.35 3.52
N ALA A 127 -6.34 -4.71 2.62
CA ALA A 127 -6.26 -4.16 1.27
C ALA A 127 -7.66 -4.06 0.60
N PRO A 128 -8.00 -2.95 -0.06
CA PRO A 128 -9.24 -2.81 -0.81
C PRO A 128 -9.41 -3.98 -1.79
N GLU A 129 -10.56 -4.66 -1.70
CA GLU A 129 -10.88 -5.81 -2.54
C GLU A 129 -10.83 -5.45 -4.03
N ALA A 130 -11.17 -4.21 -4.40
CA ALA A 130 -11.10 -3.72 -5.78
C ALA A 130 -9.70 -3.84 -6.39
N VAL A 131 -8.63 -3.66 -5.61
CA VAL A 131 -7.25 -3.86 -6.07
C VAL A 131 -6.92 -5.34 -6.17
N LEU A 132 -7.29 -6.10 -5.15
CA LEU A 132 -6.98 -7.52 -5.06
C LEU A 132 -7.86 -8.41 -5.95
N ALA A 133 -8.94 -7.89 -6.50
CA ALA A 133 -9.84 -8.63 -7.40
C ALA A 133 -9.54 -8.40 -8.90
N ASP A 134 -8.56 -7.55 -9.25
CA ASP A 134 -8.17 -7.32 -10.65
C ASP A 134 -7.86 -8.65 -11.37
N PRO A 135 -8.61 -9.02 -12.43
CA PRO A 135 -8.44 -10.31 -13.11
C PRO A 135 -7.08 -10.50 -13.78
N ASP A 136 -6.51 -9.44 -14.37
CA ASP A 136 -5.22 -9.51 -15.05
C ASP A 136 -4.08 -9.68 -14.04
N ARG A 137 -4.20 -8.99 -12.88
CA ARG A 137 -3.30 -9.21 -11.74
C ARG A 137 -3.40 -10.63 -11.21
N LEU A 138 -4.60 -11.17 -11.00
CA LEU A 138 -4.80 -12.53 -10.49
C LEU A 138 -4.25 -13.58 -11.47
N ALA A 139 -4.41 -13.38 -12.77
CA ALA A 139 -3.81 -14.23 -13.78
C ALA A 139 -2.28 -14.22 -13.71
N ALA A 140 -1.67 -13.04 -13.47
CA ALA A 140 -0.23 -12.93 -13.27
C ALA A 140 0.24 -13.58 -11.96
N VAL A 141 -0.51 -13.44 -10.86
CA VAL A 141 -0.24 -14.12 -9.59
C VAL A 141 -0.25 -15.63 -9.77
N GLU A 142 -1.26 -16.18 -10.45
CA GLU A 142 -1.37 -17.62 -10.69
C GLU A 142 -0.21 -18.15 -11.54
N ALA A 143 0.18 -17.41 -12.59
CA ALA A 143 1.31 -17.77 -13.45
C ALA A 143 2.67 -17.79 -12.73
N LEU A 144 2.77 -17.14 -11.56
CA LEU A 144 4.00 -17.02 -10.77
C LEU A 144 4.03 -17.95 -9.55
N LYS A 145 2.94 -18.67 -9.23
CA LYS A 145 2.92 -19.60 -8.10
C LYS A 145 4.01 -20.67 -8.29
N PRO A 146 4.87 -20.91 -7.28
CA PRO A 146 5.96 -21.88 -7.41
C PRO A 146 5.41 -23.29 -7.58
N GLY A 147 6.16 -24.13 -8.30
CA GLY A 147 5.92 -25.56 -8.33
C GLY A 147 6.23 -26.25 -7.00
N PRO A 148 5.93 -27.55 -6.87
CA PRO A 148 6.17 -28.32 -5.63
C PRO A 148 7.65 -28.39 -5.23
N ASP A 149 8.57 -28.27 -6.20
CA ASP A 149 10.02 -28.31 -5.96
C ASP A 149 10.61 -26.94 -5.61
N GLY A 150 9.76 -25.90 -5.49
CA GLY A 150 10.21 -24.52 -5.31
C GLY A 150 10.84 -23.93 -6.57
N GLU A 151 11.49 -22.78 -6.43
CA GLU A 151 12.13 -22.06 -7.54
C GLU A 151 13.50 -21.55 -7.09
N PRO A 152 14.61 -22.26 -7.43
CA PRO A 152 15.95 -21.93 -6.96
C PRO A 152 16.44 -20.53 -7.35
N SER A 153 15.86 -19.93 -8.39
CA SER A 153 16.14 -18.55 -8.76
C SER A 153 15.62 -17.57 -7.70
N LEU A 154 14.41 -17.77 -7.18
CA LEU A 154 13.81 -16.97 -6.11
C LEU A 154 14.55 -17.13 -4.77
N ASP A 155 15.01 -18.35 -4.46
CA ASP A 155 15.78 -18.63 -3.23
C ASP A 155 17.07 -17.82 -3.12
N ARG A 156 17.67 -17.47 -4.26
CA ARG A 156 18.84 -16.59 -4.28
C ARG A 156 18.50 -15.17 -3.90
N PHE A 157 17.32 -14.67 -4.30
CA PHE A 157 16.89 -13.31 -3.97
C PHE A 157 16.59 -13.17 -2.47
N THR A 158 15.89 -14.13 -1.86
CA THR A 158 15.63 -14.11 -0.41
C THR A 158 16.95 -14.23 0.37
N ALA A 159 17.80 -15.19 0.04
CA ALA A 159 19.12 -15.30 0.68
C ALA A 159 19.96 -14.01 0.54
N LEU A 160 19.92 -13.36 -0.63
CA LEU A 160 20.63 -12.10 -0.86
C LEU A 160 20.03 -10.94 -0.07
N ALA A 161 18.70 -10.79 -0.05
CA ALA A 161 18.00 -9.75 0.71
C ALA A 161 18.32 -9.83 2.20
N SER A 162 18.23 -11.03 2.80
CA SER A 162 18.58 -11.25 4.21
C SER A 162 20.02 -10.84 4.51
N LYS A 163 20.94 -11.19 3.61
CA LYS A 163 22.37 -10.89 3.77
C LYS A 163 22.69 -9.40 3.59
N MET A 164 22.10 -8.75 2.59
CA MET A 164 22.32 -7.33 2.30
C MET A 164 21.83 -6.45 3.44
N LEU A 165 20.64 -6.75 3.98
CA LEU A 165 20.01 -5.94 5.03
C LEU A 165 20.31 -6.46 6.44
N ASN A 166 21.10 -7.53 6.59
CA ASN A 166 21.36 -8.19 7.88
C ASN A 166 20.05 -8.43 8.67
N ALA A 167 19.08 -9.04 8.01
CA ALA A 167 17.80 -9.41 8.59
C ALA A 167 17.70 -10.93 8.74
N PRO A 168 17.12 -11.47 9.82
CA PRO A 168 17.05 -12.91 10.05
C PRO A 168 16.14 -13.62 9.04
N VAL A 169 15.13 -12.92 8.53
CA VAL A 169 14.12 -13.48 7.64
C VAL A 169 13.92 -12.59 6.43
N SER A 170 13.77 -13.23 5.27
CA SER A 170 13.29 -12.58 4.05
C SER A 170 12.38 -13.50 3.26
N ILE A 171 11.45 -12.92 2.52
CA ILE A 171 10.35 -13.64 1.92
C ILE A 171 9.98 -12.99 0.60
N ILE A 172 9.74 -13.82 -0.41
CA ILE A 172 9.01 -13.42 -1.62
C ILE A 172 7.59 -13.96 -1.47
N THR A 173 6.62 -13.06 -1.50
CA THR A 173 5.21 -13.38 -1.33
C THR A 173 4.43 -13.09 -2.59
N LEU A 174 3.38 -13.86 -2.85
CA LEU A 174 2.37 -13.60 -3.88
C LEU A 174 1.02 -13.40 -3.21
N ILE A 175 0.28 -12.36 -3.62
CA ILE A 175 -0.96 -11.93 -2.96
C ILE A 175 -2.18 -12.20 -3.84
N ASP A 176 -2.96 -13.19 -3.42
CA ASP A 176 -4.28 -13.52 -3.94
C ASP A 176 -5.37 -12.70 -3.20
N MET A 177 -6.63 -12.83 -3.61
CA MET A 177 -7.76 -12.15 -2.95
C MET A 177 -7.95 -12.51 -1.48
N LYS A 178 -7.60 -13.74 -1.08
CA LYS A 178 -7.94 -14.29 0.24
C LYS A 178 -6.74 -14.86 0.99
N SER A 179 -5.57 -14.87 0.35
CA SER A 179 -4.40 -15.55 0.88
C SER A 179 -3.10 -14.93 0.38
N GLN A 180 -2.06 -15.13 1.17
CA GLN A 180 -0.68 -14.92 0.79
C GLN A 180 -0.01 -16.27 0.60
N THR A 181 0.68 -16.46 -0.53
CA THR A 181 1.54 -17.61 -0.78
C THR A 181 3.01 -17.20 -0.61
N PHE A 182 3.80 -18.03 0.05
CA PHE A 182 5.24 -17.86 0.19
C PHE A 182 5.94 -18.50 -1.01
N ALA A 183 6.33 -17.68 -1.99
CA ALA A 183 6.98 -18.14 -3.21
C ALA A 183 8.44 -18.56 -2.98
N SER A 184 9.12 -17.87 -2.06
CA SER A 184 10.42 -18.27 -1.50
C SER A 184 10.57 -17.65 -0.12
N GLN A 185 11.38 -18.28 0.72
CA GLN A 185 11.66 -17.81 2.07
C GLN A 185 13.08 -18.17 2.50
N HIS A 186 13.71 -17.29 3.27
CA HIS A 186 14.96 -17.52 3.96
C HIS A 186 14.75 -17.24 5.46
N GLY A 187 15.23 -18.12 6.33
CA GLY A 187 15.16 -17.97 7.79
C GLY A 187 13.79 -18.24 8.44
N ARG A 188 12.67 -18.07 7.72
CA ARG A 188 11.31 -18.20 8.29
C ARG A 188 10.95 -19.59 8.83
N ASP A 189 11.35 -20.64 8.11
CA ASP A 189 10.94 -22.03 8.40
C ASP A 189 12.13 -23.00 8.30
N PRO A 190 13.08 -22.95 9.25
CA PRO A 190 14.28 -23.80 9.21
C PRO A 190 13.97 -25.31 9.27
N ASP A 191 12.84 -25.68 9.89
CA ASP A 191 12.43 -27.07 10.11
C ASP A 191 11.46 -27.59 9.04
N GLY A 192 11.01 -26.75 8.10
CA GLY A 192 10.12 -27.13 7.00
C GLY A 192 8.70 -27.49 7.46
N THR A 193 8.23 -26.92 8.56
CA THR A 193 6.94 -27.26 9.19
C THR A 193 5.88 -26.19 9.02
N LYS A 194 6.26 -24.98 8.60
CA LYS A 194 5.33 -23.86 8.44
C LYS A 194 4.53 -24.01 7.14
N PRO A 195 3.29 -23.50 7.11
CA PRO A 195 2.49 -23.52 5.89
C PRO A 195 3.13 -22.65 4.79
N THR A 196 2.93 -23.07 3.55
CA THR A 196 3.36 -22.36 2.33
C THR A 196 2.37 -21.29 1.88
N ALA A 197 1.20 -21.21 2.51
CA ALA A 197 0.23 -20.15 2.33
C ALA A 197 -0.54 -19.87 3.63
N VAL A 198 -0.94 -18.61 3.83
CA VAL A 198 -1.70 -18.14 5.00
C VAL A 198 -2.88 -17.27 4.56
N PRO A 199 -3.94 -17.12 5.39
CA PRO A 199 -5.02 -16.18 5.12
C PRO A 199 -4.51 -14.75 4.96
N LEU A 200 -5.17 -13.94 4.14
CA LEU A 200 -4.76 -12.54 3.87
C LEU A 200 -4.66 -11.69 5.15
N THR A 201 -5.41 -12.02 6.20
CA THR A 201 -5.34 -11.35 7.52
C THR A 201 -3.96 -11.39 8.19
N HIS A 202 -3.07 -12.28 7.74
CA HIS A 202 -1.68 -12.41 8.22
C HIS A 202 -0.68 -11.64 7.33
N SER A 203 -1.14 -11.06 6.22
CA SER A 203 -0.28 -10.45 5.22
C SER A 203 -0.04 -8.97 5.49
N PHE A 204 1.21 -8.58 5.76
CA PHE A 204 1.59 -7.16 5.72
C PHE A 204 1.81 -6.72 4.26
N CYS A 205 2.30 -7.65 3.43
CA CYS A 205 2.59 -7.44 2.01
C CYS A 205 1.37 -6.95 1.21
N GLN A 206 0.14 -7.25 1.64
CA GLN A 206 -1.07 -6.73 1.00
C GLN A 206 -1.10 -5.20 0.92
N PHE A 207 -0.54 -4.50 1.90
CA PHE A 207 -0.52 -3.04 1.94
C PHE A 207 0.53 -2.47 0.99
N ALA A 208 1.69 -3.11 0.86
CA ALA A 208 2.68 -2.76 -0.17
C ALA A 208 2.14 -3.01 -1.59
N VAL A 209 1.44 -4.13 -1.81
CA VAL A 209 0.79 -4.46 -3.08
C VAL A 209 -0.29 -3.44 -3.45
N THR A 210 -1.13 -3.08 -2.48
CA THR A 210 -2.23 -2.13 -2.69
C THR A 210 -1.73 -0.74 -3.02
N SER A 211 -0.86 -0.21 -2.15
CA SER A 211 -0.31 1.13 -2.30
C SER A 211 0.63 1.25 -3.50
N ARG A 212 1.20 0.12 -3.95
CA ARG A 212 2.33 0.06 -4.88
C ARG A 212 3.51 0.90 -4.40
N GLN A 213 3.68 0.97 -3.09
CA GLN A 213 4.77 1.67 -2.43
C GLN A 213 5.46 0.73 -1.44
N PRO A 214 6.73 0.98 -1.10
CA PRO A 214 7.36 0.35 0.05
C PRO A 214 6.51 0.55 1.32
N LEU A 215 6.47 -0.51 2.14
CA LEU A 215 5.87 -0.49 3.47
C LEU A 215 6.98 -0.72 4.49
N ARG A 216 7.23 0.31 5.29
CA ARG A 216 8.25 0.34 6.34
C ARG A 216 7.58 0.41 7.71
N ILE A 217 7.81 -0.61 8.52
CA ILE A 217 7.22 -0.76 9.85
C ILE A 217 8.35 -1.03 10.84
N ASP A 218 8.68 -0.02 11.64
CA ASP A 218 9.76 -0.11 12.62
C ASP A 218 9.32 -0.89 13.88
N GLU A 219 8.04 -0.83 14.23
CA GLU A 219 7.43 -1.53 15.36
C GLU A 219 5.98 -1.93 15.03
N THR A 220 5.73 -3.23 14.86
CA THR A 220 4.44 -3.76 14.39
C THR A 220 3.31 -3.56 15.38
N ARG A 221 3.60 -3.69 16.68
CA ARG A 221 2.61 -3.58 17.78
C ARG A 221 1.98 -2.20 17.91
N THR A 222 2.62 -1.17 17.34
CA THR A 222 2.10 0.21 17.33
C THR A 222 1.68 0.70 15.96
N HIS A 223 1.97 -0.07 14.90
CA HIS A 223 1.72 0.39 13.55
C HIS A 223 0.25 0.18 13.17
N PRO A 224 -0.50 1.23 12.78
CA PRO A 224 -1.96 1.14 12.69
C PRO A 224 -2.48 0.09 11.70
N LEU A 225 -1.77 -0.12 10.58
CA LEU A 225 -2.14 -1.12 9.57
C LEU A 225 -2.02 -2.58 10.04
N VAL A 226 -1.13 -2.88 11.00
CA VAL A 226 -0.74 -4.27 11.30
C VAL A 226 -0.83 -4.64 12.77
N GLN A 227 -1.04 -3.69 13.69
CA GLN A 227 -1.06 -3.92 15.15
C GLN A 227 -2.05 -5.02 15.60
N ASN A 228 -3.08 -5.31 14.81
CA ASN A 228 -4.07 -6.35 15.08
C ASN A 228 -3.84 -7.66 14.30
N SER A 229 -2.73 -7.78 13.57
CA SER A 229 -2.46 -8.94 12.73
C SER A 229 -1.95 -10.12 13.56
N PRO A 230 -2.49 -11.34 13.38
CA PRO A 230 -1.99 -12.53 14.07
C PRO A 230 -0.53 -12.86 13.75
N ALA A 231 -0.01 -12.41 12.60
CA ALA A 231 1.35 -12.69 12.16
C ALA A 231 2.43 -12.13 13.10
N ILE A 232 2.10 -11.11 13.90
CA ILE A 232 3.03 -10.56 14.92
C ILE A 232 3.44 -11.67 15.88
N ASP A 233 2.48 -12.39 16.45
CA ASP A 233 2.75 -13.40 17.46
C ASP A 233 3.04 -14.80 16.84
N GLU A 234 2.43 -15.13 15.69
CA GLU A 234 2.59 -16.44 15.05
C GLU A 234 3.91 -16.61 14.28
N ASP A 235 4.38 -15.55 13.63
CA ASP A 235 5.62 -15.54 12.85
C ASP A 235 6.74 -14.71 13.51
N ASP A 236 6.51 -14.18 14.71
CA ASP A 236 7.46 -13.38 15.52
C ASP A 236 7.99 -12.17 14.75
N ILE A 237 7.07 -11.36 14.22
CA ILE A 237 7.37 -10.19 13.37
C ILE A 237 7.18 -8.91 14.18
N GLU A 238 8.28 -8.36 14.70
CA GLU A 238 8.29 -7.12 15.48
C GLU A 238 8.67 -5.90 14.62
N ALA A 239 9.37 -6.10 13.49
CA ALA A 239 9.61 -5.09 12.46
C ALA A 239 9.54 -5.69 11.05
N TYR A 240 9.18 -4.86 10.06
CA TYR A 240 8.96 -5.28 8.68
C TYR A 240 9.37 -4.19 7.68
N LEU A 241 10.04 -4.60 6.61
CA LEU A 241 10.25 -3.77 5.42
C LEU A 241 9.90 -4.60 4.19
N GLY A 242 8.98 -4.10 3.37
CA GLY A 242 8.52 -4.80 2.17
C GLY A 242 8.32 -3.89 1.00
N VAL A 243 8.74 -4.34 -0.19
CA VAL A 243 8.65 -3.60 -1.44
C VAL A 243 7.79 -4.38 -2.45
N PRO A 244 6.89 -3.72 -3.18
CA PRO A 244 5.98 -4.39 -4.11
C PRO A 244 6.72 -4.92 -5.35
N LEU A 245 6.25 -6.06 -5.86
CA LEU A 245 6.75 -6.67 -7.10
C LEU A 245 5.77 -6.35 -8.24
N ILE A 246 6.16 -5.45 -9.14
CA ILE A 246 5.25 -4.85 -10.15
C ILE A 246 5.53 -5.42 -11.54
N VAL A 247 4.80 -6.45 -11.93
CA VAL A 247 4.97 -7.07 -13.26
C VAL A 247 4.24 -6.28 -14.36
N GLY A 248 4.81 -6.27 -15.55
CA GLY A 248 4.31 -5.54 -16.71
C GLY A 248 4.22 -4.02 -16.51
N GLY A 249 4.85 -3.48 -15.46
CA GLY A 249 4.69 -2.09 -15.01
C GLY A 249 3.32 -1.76 -14.41
N GLN A 250 2.37 -2.69 -14.43
CA GLN A 250 0.96 -2.41 -14.12
C GLN A 250 0.42 -3.20 -12.94
N HIS A 251 0.94 -4.38 -12.63
CA HIS A 251 0.29 -5.25 -11.64
C HIS A 251 1.25 -5.56 -10.49
N ALA A 252 0.97 -5.05 -9.30
CA ALA A 252 1.66 -5.49 -8.09
C ALA A 252 1.13 -6.88 -7.70
N VAL A 253 1.94 -7.92 -7.87
CA VAL A 253 1.53 -9.32 -7.67
C VAL A 253 1.90 -9.87 -6.30
N GLY A 254 2.76 -9.15 -5.59
CA GLY A 254 3.42 -9.66 -4.40
C GLY A 254 4.37 -8.63 -3.80
N ALA A 255 5.16 -9.07 -2.83
CA ALA A 255 6.23 -8.25 -2.25
C ALA A 255 7.48 -9.10 -1.97
N LEU A 256 8.64 -8.47 -2.12
CA LEU A 256 9.88 -8.90 -1.48
C LEU A 256 9.98 -8.18 -0.14
N CYS A 257 10.10 -8.92 0.95
CA CYS A 257 10.16 -8.33 2.28
C CYS A 257 11.23 -8.98 3.16
N VAL A 258 11.64 -8.23 4.18
CA VAL A 258 12.48 -8.68 5.30
C VAL A 258 11.74 -8.40 6.61
N THR A 259 11.99 -9.24 7.61
CA THR A 259 11.39 -9.09 8.94
C THR A 259 12.43 -9.22 10.05
N GLU A 260 12.11 -8.68 11.21
CA GLU A 260 12.91 -8.80 12.43
C GLU A 260 12.06 -9.27 13.62
N HIS A 261 12.74 -9.90 14.59
CA HIS A 261 12.20 -10.38 15.87
C HIS A 261 12.29 -9.34 16.99
N GLU A 262 12.87 -8.17 16.70
CA GLU A 262 12.88 -7.01 17.59
C GLU A 262 12.53 -5.74 16.80
N PRO A 263 11.95 -4.70 17.43
CA PRO A 263 11.75 -3.42 16.77
C PRO A 263 13.05 -2.87 16.17
N ARG A 264 12.97 -2.38 14.92
CA ARG A 264 14.13 -1.93 14.15
C ARG A 264 13.79 -0.70 13.35
N GLN A 265 14.59 0.35 13.48
CA GLN A 265 14.50 1.51 12.60
C GLN A 265 15.13 1.18 11.24
N TRP A 266 14.29 1.08 10.21
CA TRP A 266 14.76 0.89 8.84
C TRP A 266 15.22 2.22 8.24
N THR A 267 16.37 2.21 7.60
CA THR A 267 16.93 3.40 6.95
C THR A 267 16.43 3.54 5.51
N ASP A 268 16.48 4.78 4.98
CA ASP A 268 16.13 5.02 3.58
C ASP A 268 17.07 4.26 2.62
N GLU A 269 18.34 4.06 2.99
CA GLU A 269 19.31 3.26 2.22
C GLU A 269 18.93 1.77 2.20
N GLU A 270 18.40 1.22 3.30
CA GLU A 270 17.92 -0.17 3.34
C GLU A 270 16.67 -0.38 2.49
N GLU A 271 15.76 0.60 2.50
CA GLU A 271 14.58 0.61 1.61
C GLU A 271 15.00 0.70 0.13
N GLU A 272 15.95 1.58 -0.20
CA GLU A 272 16.50 1.72 -1.56
C GLU A 272 17.16 0.42 -2.02
N MET A 273 18.03 -0.18 -1.20
CA MET A 273 18.67 -1.46 -1.51
C MET A 273 17.66 -2.59 -1.76
N LEU A 274 16.60 -2.68 -0.96
CA LEU A 274 15.57 -3.70 -1.16
C LEU A 274 14.74 -3.43 -2.41
N SER A 275 14.46 -2.16 -2.70
CA SER A 275 13.74 -1.71 -3.90
C SER A 275 14.51 -2.06 -5.17
N ASP A 276 15.81 -1.75 -5.22
CA ASP A 276 16.70 -2.12 -6.33
C ASP A 276 16.69 -3.64 -6.58
N LEU A 277 16.75 -4.44 -5.51
CA LEU A 277 16.70 -5.89 -5.62
C LEU A 277 15.34 -6.39 -6.14
N ALA A 278 14.25 -5.75 -5.72
CA ALA A 278 12.90 -6.06 -6.18
C ALA A 278 12.67 -5.69 -7.65
N GLU A 279 13.29 -4.62 -8.16
CA GLU A 279 13.26 -4.27 -9.58
C GLU A 279 13.94 -5.35 -10.44
N ILE A 280 15.11 -5.83 -9.99
CA ILE A 280 15.83 -6.94 -10.66
C ILE A 280 14.97 -8.21 -10.64
N LEU A 281 14.40 -8.56 -9.49
CA LEU A 281 13.50 -9.70 -9.35
C LEU A 281 12.28 -9.58 -10.28
N THR A 282 11.68 -8.40 -10.36
CA THR A 282 10.53 -8.12 -11.22
C THR A 282 10.83 -8.41 -12.69
N THR A 283 12.05 -8.15 -13.15
CA THR A 283 12.49 -8.47 -14.52
C THR A 283 12.49 -9.99 -14.79
N GLU A 284 12.89 -10.80 -13.80
CA GLU A 284 12.84 -12.26 -13.88
C GLU A 284 11.38 -12.76 -13.88
N LEU A 285 10.54 -12.20 -13.01
CA LEU A 285 9.11 -12.52 -12.94
C LEU A 285 8.38 -12.19 -14.25
N ASP A 286 8.67 -11.04 -14.85
CA ASP A 286 8.12 -10.64 -16.15
C ASP A 286 8.43 -11.67 -17.25
N THR A 287 9.65 -12.20 -17.22
CA THR A 287 10.09 -13.24 -18.14
C THR A 287 9.32 -14.54 -17.90
N ALA A 288 9.09 -14.92 -16.64
CA ALA A 288 8.28 -16.10 -16.28
C ALA A 288 6.82 -15.96 -16.75
N VAL A 289 6.17 -14.82 -16.48
CA VAL A 289 4.78 -14.55 -16.92
C VAL A 289 4.66 -14.60 -18.45
N LYS A 290 5.66 -14.08 -19.19
CA LYS A 290 5.67 -14.15 -20.66
C LYS A 290 5.81 -15.60 -21.16
N ARG A 291 6.63 -16.43 -20.52
CA ARG A 291 6.78 -17.85 -20.87
C ARG A 291 5.52 -18.67 -20.59
N GLY A 292 4.88 -18.46 -19.43
CA GLY A 292 3.63 -19.12 -19.06
C GLY A 292 2.51 -18.84 -20.08
N ARG A 293 2.38 -17.60 -20.53
CA ARG A 293 1.41 -17.20 -21.56
C ARG A 293 1.60 -17.88 -22.92
N HIS A 294 2.83 -18.30 -23.27
CA HIS A 294 3.10 -19.01 -24.53
C HIS A 294 2.93 -20.53 -24.43
N ALA A 295 2.89 -21.10 -23.22
CA ALA A 295 2.69 -22.53 -23.01
C ALA A 295 1.20 -22.93 -22.97
N SER A 296 0.28 -21.96 -22.88
CA SER A 296 -1.17 -22.16 -22.79
C SER A 296 -1.92 -21.92 -24.11
N VAL A 297 -1.22 -21.86 -25.25
CA VAL A 297 -1.79 -21.70 -26.61
C VAL A 297 -1.61 -22.97 -27.43
#